data_AF-A0A3D0MQB3-F1
#
_entry.id   AF-A0A3D0MQB3-F1
#
_cell.length_a   1.000
_cell.length_b   1.000
_cell.length_c   1.000
_cell.angle_alpha   90.00
_cell.angle_beta   90.00
_cell.angle_gamma   90.00
#
_symmetry.space_group_name_H-M   'P 1'
#
loop_
_entity.id
_entity.type
_entity.pdbx_description
1 polymer ?
#
loop_
_entity_poly.entity_id
_entity_poly.type
_entity_poly.pdbx_seq_one_letter_code
_entity_poly.pdbx_strand_id
1 'polypeptide(L)'
;MLSKILNIFGIHPKKLVPLSAADIVQRSREANHVLEWSRGKKLTIFNPPFWGIHHIFIDHKLQHGMICVKQDHSAFVFYGNAYGPYRWEKYDDDLNVIDRGFIETQELTWLIYQDYIIYNGPMLPATNKPYHWGRVIHVDSFSEEIDKTWALHIIPYIKETANDCQ
;
A
#
# COMPACT_ATOMS: atom_id res chain seq x y z
N MET A 1 17.76 -12.11 -22.59
CA MET A 1 18.83 -13.11 -22.34
C MET A 1 18.87 -13.58 -20.88
N LEU A 2 18.66 -12.71 -19.89
CA LEU A 2 18.59 -13.07 -18.45
C LEU A 2 17.54 -14.13 -18.08
N SER A 3 16.41 -14.20 -18.79
CA SER A 3 15.33 -15.15 -18.49
C SER A 3 15.69 -16.62 -18.75
N LYS A 4 16.68 -16.90 -19.61
CA LYS A 4 17.12 -18.28 -19.90
C LYS A 4 18.06 -18.85 -18.83
N ILE A 5 18.78 -17.98 -18.11
CA ILE A 5 19.73 -18.39 -17.06
C ILE A 5 19.00 -18.81 -15.77
N LEU A 6 17.91 -18.12 -15.42
CA LEU A 6 17.12 -18.40 -14.21
C LEU A 6 16.44 -19.79 -14.24
N ASN A 7 16.01 -20.26 -15.42
CA ASN A 7 15.37 -21.57 -15.58
C ASN A 7 16.33 -22.76 -15.39
N ILE A 8 17.64 -22.57 -15.58
CA ILE A 8 18.65 -23.64 -15.43
C ILE A 8 18.90 -23.95 -13.94
N PHE A 9 18.66 -22.98 -13.04
CA PHE A 9 18.85 -23.15 -11.59
C PHE A 9 17.56 -23.52 -10.83
N GLY A 10 16.48 -23.90 -11.52
CA GLY A 10 15.20 -24.21 -10.87
C GLY A 10 14.51 -22.98 -10.24
N ILE A 11 15.08 -21.78 -10.38
CA ILE A 11 14.48 -20.52 -9.94
C ILE A 11 13.40 -20.17 -10.96
N HIS A 12 12.22 -20.74 -10.75
CA HIS A 12 11.03 -20.29 -11.43
C HIS A 12 10.74 -18.89 -10.89
N PRO A 13 10.81 -17.82 -11.70
CA PRO A 13 10.31 -16.53 -11.25
C PRO A 13 8.85 -16.76 -10.86
N LYS A 14 8.56 -16.69 -9.54
CA LYS A 14 7.22 -16.94 -9.00
C LYS A 14 6.26 -16.10 -9.83
N LYS A 15 5.39 -16.80 -10.56
CA LYS A 15 4.48 -16.22 -11.54
C LYS A 15 3.67 -15.14 -10.80
N LEU A 16 3.63 -13.92 -11.35
CA LEU A 16 2.84 -12.78 -10.86
C LEU A 16 1.35 -13.09 -11.07
N VAL A 17 0.83 -14.05 -10.32
CA VAL A 17 -0.58 -14.43 -10.38
C VAL A 17 -1.26 -13.79 -9.18
N PRO A 18 -2.41 -13.12 -9.35
CA PRO A 18 -3.24 -12.76 -8.21
C PRO A 18 -3.55 -14.03 -7.39
N LEU A 19 -3.53 -13.90 -6.06
CA LEU A 19 -3.91 -14.96 -5.12
C LEU A 19 -5.25 -15.60 -5.53
N SER A 20 -5.33 -16.92 -5.54
CA SER A 20 -6.62 -17.57 -5.80
C SER A 20 -7.61 -17.27 -4.65
N ALA A 21 -8.90 -17.46 -4.89
CA ALA A 21 -9.90 -17.35 -3.82
C ALA A 21 -9.57 -18.31 -2.64
N ALA A 22 -9.06 -19.50 -2.94
CA ALA A 22 -8.61 -20.46 -1.93
C ALA A 22 -7.42 -19.92 -1.12
N ASP A 23 -6.45 -19.26 -1.76
CA ASP A 23 -5.32 -18.64 -1.07
C ASP A 23 -5.78 -17.52 -0.14
N ILE A 24 -6.73 -16.69 -0.58
CA ILE A 24 -7.31 -15.61 0.23
C ILE A 24 -8.00 -16.17 1.46
N VAL A 25 -8.84 -17.20 1.29
CA VAL A 25 -9.56 -17.87 2.38
C VAL A 25 -8.60 -18.55 3.35
N GLN A 26 -7.55 -19.20 2.84
CA GLN A 26 -6.56 -19.83 3.70
C GLN A 26 -5.82 -18.78 4.54
N ARG A 27 -5.40 -17.67 3.92
CA ARG A 27 -4.67 -16.60 4.60
C ARG A 27 -5.57 -15.77 5.53
N SER A 28 -6.87 -15.66 5.26
CA SER A 28 -7.79 -14.96 6.16
C SER A 28 -7.94 -15.67 7.51
N ARG A 29 -7.65 -16.97 7.59
CA ARG A 29 -7.59 -17.70 8.87
C ARG A 29 -6.45 -17.22 9.76
N GLU A 30 -5.43 -16.62 9.17
CA GLU A 30 -4.26 -16.07 9.86
C GLU A 30 -4.34 -14.54 10.02
N ALA A 31 -5.51 -13.93 9.77
CA ALA A 31 -5.65 -12.47 9.74
C ALA A 31 -5.15 -11.78 11.01
N ASN A 32 -5.42 -12.34 12.20
CA ASN A 32 -4.94 -11.78 13.47
C ASN A 32 -3.40 -11.81 13.56
N HIS A 33 -2.78 -12.90 13.12
CA HIS A 33 -1.32 -13.01 13.12
C HIS A 33 -0.69 -12.00 12.16
N VAL A 34 -1.28 -11.82 10.98
CA VAL A 34 -0.82 -10.82 10.00
C VAL A 34 -1.01 -9.40 10.52
N LEU A 35 -2.13 -9.11 11.19
CA LEU A 35 -2.40 -7.81 11.78
C LEU A 35 -1.39 -7.47 12.89
N GLU A 36 -1.07 -8.42 13.77
CA GLU A 36 -0.03 -8.20 14.77
C GLU A 36 1.36 -8.08 14.16
N TRP A 37 1.66 -8.87 13.13
CA TRP A 37 2.90 -8.71 12.37
C TRP A 37 3.00 -7.33 11.72
N SER A 38 1.90 -6.74 11.27
CA SER A 38 1.93 -5.48 10.51
C SER A 38 2.12 -4.24 11.40
N ARG A 39 1.89 -4.38 12.72
CA ARG A 39 2.04 -3.31 13.71
C ARG A 39 3.44 -2.69 13.68
N GLY A 40 3.51 -1.37 13.62
CA GLY A 40 4.77 -0.62 13.63
C GLY A 40 5.61 -0.82 12.37
N LYS A 41 4.97 -0.89 11.19
CA LYS A 41 5.65 -1.12 9.90
C LYS A 41 5.31 -0.11 8.84
N LYS A 42 6.29 0.11 7.98
CA LYS A 42 6.15 0.76 6.67
C LYS A 42 6.33 -0.32 5.60
N LEU A 43 5.30 -0.49 4.79
CA LEU A 43 5.28 -1.38 3.64
C LEU A 43 5.48 -0.51 2.40
N THR A 44 6.43 -0.89 1.53
CA THR A 44 6.54 -0.31 0.19
C THR A 44 5.94 -1.28 -0.81
N ILE A 45 5.02 -0.79 -1.63
CA ILE A 45 4.17 -1.60 -2.49
C ILE A 45 4.37 -1.21 -3.95
N PHE A 46 4.57 -2.22 -4.80
CA PHE A 46 4.54 -2.09 -6.25
C PHE A 46 3.23 -2.68 -6.79
N ASN A 47 2.58 -1.98 -7.73
CA ASN A 47 1.19 -2.20 -8.18
C ASN A 47 0.13 -1.86 -7.11
N PRO A 48 -1.11 -1.57 -7.51
CA PRO A 48 -1.59 -1.40 -8.88
C PRO A 48 -1.06 -0.12 -9.56
N PRO A 49 -0.99 -0.10 -10.91
CA PRO A 49 -0.28 0.94 -11.65
C PRO A 49 -0.85 2.36 -11.48
N PHE A 50 -2.14 2.51 -11.17
CA PHE A 50 -2.77 3.82 -10.98
C PHE A 50 -2.32 4.55 -9.70
N TRP A 51 -1.85 3.83 -8.69
CA TRP A 51 -1.21 4.46 -7.54
C TRP A 51 0.28 4.70 -7.74
N GLY A 52 0.93 3.94 -8.64
CA GLY A 52 2.38 3.88 -8.73
C GLY A 52 2.97 3.06 -7.59
N ILE A 53 4.26 3.25 -7.32
CA ILE A 53 4.85 2.80 -6.05
C ILE A 53 4.24 3.65 -4.94
N HIS A 54 3.75 2.99 -3.91
CA HIS A 54 3.12 3.67 -2.78
C HIS A 54 3.45 2.96 -1.48
N HIS A 55 3.17 3.62 -0.37
CA HIS A 55 3.57 3.16 0.94
C HIS A 55 2.36 3.03 1.84
N ILE A 56 2.30 1.97 2.64
CA ILE A 56 1.34 1.81 3.73
C ILE A 56 2.11 1.79 5.04
N PHE A 57 1.77 2.70 5.94
CA PHE A 57 2.31 2.82 7.27
C PHE A 57 1.26 2.36 8.26
N ILE A 58 1.71 1.64 9.28
CA ILE A 58 0.85 1.02 10.28
C ILE A 58 1.48 1.31 11.64
N ASP A 59 0.85 2.17 12.43
CA ASP A 59 1.39 2.55 13.72
C ASP A 59 1.20 1.45 14.78
N HIS A 60 1.72 1.71 15.99
CA HIS A 60 1.58 0.80 17.13
C HIS A 60 0.14 0.67 17.63
N LYS A 61 -0.80 1.52 17.21
CA LYS A 61 -2.24 1.48 17.53
C LYS A 61 -3.07 0.87 16.38
N LEU A 62 -2.42 0.35 15.33
CA LEU A 62 -3.03 -0.16 14.11
C LEU A 62 -3.87 0.88 13.35
N GLN A 63 -3.57 2.17 13.50
CA GLN A 63 -3.96 3.15 12.48
C GLN A 63 -3.13 2.93 11.24
N HIS A 64 -3.75 3.12 10.09
CA HIS A 64 -3.15 2.89 8.79
C HIS A 64 -3.12 4.19 8.01
N GLY A 65 -2.00 4.44 7.34
CA GLY A 65 -1.78 5.59 6.48
C GLY A 65 -1.23 5.12 5.15
N MET A 66 -1.93 5.38 4.04
CA MET A 66 -1.40 5.10 2.71
C MET A 66 -0.98 6.41 2.04
N ILE A 67 0.25 6.47 1.51
CA ILE A 67 0.75 7.63 0.77
C ILE A 67 1.14 7.20 -0.63
N CYS A 68 0.58 7.92 -1.62
CA CYS A 68 0.95 7.82 -3.03
C CYS A 68 1.51 9.17 -3.48
N VAL A 69 2.83 9.27 -3.63
CA VAL A 69 3.48 10.45 -4.23
C VAL A 69 3.43 10.33 -5.75
N LYS A 70 3.07 11.40 -6.43
CA LYS A 70 2.93 11.47 -7.90
C LYS A 70 4.17 12.12 -8.53
N GLN A 71 4.28 12.00 -9.85
CA GLN A 71 5.40 12.56 -10.61
C GLN A 71 5.45 14.09 -10.58
N ASP A 72 4.30 14.74 -10.44
CA ASP A 72 4.19 16.19 -10.24
C ASP A 72 4.43 16.61 -8.78
N HIS A 73 5.01 15.71 -7.98
CA HIS A 73 5.28 15.86 -6.55
C HIS A 73 4.05 16.11 -5.66
N SER A 74 2.83 16.07 -6.21
CA SER A 74 1.62 16.01 -5.41
C SER A 74 1.51 14.67 -4.68
N ALA A 75 0.74 14.62 -3.59
CA ALA A 75 0.52 13.40 -2.82
C ALA A 75 -0.95 13.15 -2.54
N PHE A 76 -1.35 11.88 -2.62
CA PHE A 76 -2.62 11.40 -2.08
C PHE A 76 -2.37 10.61 -0.81
N VAL A 77 -3.06 10.98 0.25
CA VAL A 77 -2.94 10.38 1.57
C VAL A 77 -4.28 9.81 1.98
N PHE A 78 -4.29 8.57 2.42
CA PHE A 78 -5.47 7.92 2.97
C PHE A 78 -5.21 7.56 4.43
N TYR A 79 -6.19 7.79 5.29
CA TYR A 79 -6.12 7.43 6.71
C TYR A 79 -7.22 6.44 7.03
N GLY A 80 -6.87 5.42 7.79
CA GLY A 80 -7.67 4.23 7.92
C GLY A 80 -7.30 3.34 9.09
N ASN A 81 -7.79 2.12 9.00
CA ASN A 81 -7.49 1.03 9.90
C ASN A 81 -7.26 -0.25 9.08
N ALA A 82 -7.26 -1.41 9.74
CA ALA A 82 -7.03 -2.70 9.10
C ALA A 82 -8.01 -3.06 7.96
N TYR A 83 -9.21 -2.46 7.91
CA TYR A 83 -10.25 -2.76 6.93
C TYR A 83 -10.21 -1.86 5.69
N GLY A 84 -9.63 -0.66 5.82
CA GLY A 84 -9.60 0.32 4.76
C GLY A 84 -9.50 1.75 5.29
N PRO A 85 -9.42 2.73 4.39
CA PRO A 85 -9.44 4.14 4.73
C PRO A 85 -10.85 4.64 5.01
N TYR A 86 -10.96 5.60 5.93
CA TYR A 86 -12.19 6.33 6.25
C TYR A 86 -12.13 7.81 5.84
N ARG A 87 -10.94 8.30 5.46
CA ARG A 87 -10.74 9.66 4.92
C ARG A 87 -9.54 9.69 3.98
N TRP A 88 -9.51 10.71 3.13
CA TRP A 88 -8.37 11.00 2.26
C TRP A 88 -8.11 12.50 2.18
N GLU A 89 -6.88 12.83 1.83
CA GLU A 89 -6.40 14.20 1.62
C GLU A 89 -5.49 14.21 0.39
N LYS A 90 -5.56 15.29 -0.38
CA LYS A 90 -4.65 15.57 -1.49
C LYS A 90 -3.81 16.79 -1.15
N TYR A 91 -2.51 16.63 -1.31
CA TYR A 91 -1.50 17.66 -1.08
C TYR A 91 -0.89 18.09 -2.41
N ASP A 92 -0.64 19.38 -2.59
CA ASP A 92 0.22 19.89 -3.66
C ASP A 92 1.71 19.69 -3.31
N ASP A 93 2.62 20.18 -4.17
CA ASP A 93 4.06 20.03 -3.97
C ASP A 93 4.56 20.74 -2.69
N ASP A 94 3.96 21.90 -2.39
CA ASP A 94 4.23 22.73 -1.21
C ASP A 94 3.57 22.21 0.08
N LEU A 95 2.97 21.02 0.03
CA LEU A 95 2.26 20.36 1.14
C LEU A 95 1.02 21.12 1.64
N ASN A 96 0.40 21.95 0.81
CA ASN A 96 -0.91 22.50 1.11
C ASN A 96 -1.98 21.44 0.78
N VAL A 97 -2.98 21.31 1.66
CA VAL A 97 -4.15 20.47 1.40
C VAL A 97 -5.03 21.19 0.38
N ILE A 98 -5.13 20.62 -0.82
CA ILE A 98 -5.94 21.16 -1.91
C ILE A 98 -7.30 20.49 -2.05
N ASP A 99 -7.46 19.28 -1.51
CA ASP A 99 -8.73 18.57 -1.46
C ASP A 99 -8.73 17.54 -0.33
N ARG A 100 -9.92 17.18 0.16
CA ARG A 100 -10.10 16.18 1.21
C ARG A 100 -11.53 15.66 1.24
N GLY A 101 -11.69 14.44 1.73
CA GLY A 101 -13.00 13.83 1.88
C GLY A 101 -13.02 12.70 2.89
N PHE A 102 -14.24 12.24 3.15
CA PHE A 102 -14.50 11.00 3.88
C PHE A 102 -14.75 9.88 2.88
N ILE A 103 -14.53 8.65 3.32
CA ILE A 103 -14.76 7.43 2.54
C ILE A 103 -15.83 6.64 3.28
N GLU A 104 -16.93 6.33 2.61
CA GLU A 104 -17.97 5.51 3.19
C GLU A 104 -17.50 4.05 3.32
N THR A 105 -18.18 3.29 4.17
CA THR A 105 -17.80 1.91 4.43
C THR A 105 -17.91 1.10 3.13
N GLN A 106 -16.84 0.35 2.80
CA GLN A 106 -16.71 -0.48 1.58
C GLN A 106 -16.43 0.28 0.27
N GLU A 107 -16.38 1.61 0.27
CA GLU A 107 -16.02 2.38 -0.93
C GLU A 107 -14.57 2.14 -1.38
N LEU A 108 -13.69 1.90 -0.41
CA LEU A 108 -12.34 1.43 -0.58
C LEU A 108 -11.96 0.56 0.62
N THR A 109 -11.49 -0.66 0.36
CA THR A 109 -11.00 -1.61 1.37
C THR A 109 -9.65 -2.15 0.97
N TRP A 110 -8.86 -2.55 1.97
CA TRP A 110 -7.63 -3.29 1.75
C TRP A 110 -7.57 -4.55 2.61
N LEU A 111 -6.85 -5.56 2.11
CA LEU A 111 -6.43 -6.72 2.89
C LEU A 111 -4.92 -6.81 2.80
N ILE A 112 -4.26 -6.74 3.95
CA ILE A 112 -2.80 -6.70 4.05
C ILE A 112 -2.30 -8.10 4.36
N TYR A 113 -1.35 -8.59 3.56
CA TYR A 113 -0.53 -9.77 3.81
C TYR A 113 0.95 -9.38 3.80
N GLN A 114 1.82 -10.30 4.24
CA GLN A 114 3.26 -10.03 4.33
C GLN A 114 3.92 -9.75 2.97
N ASP A 115 3.37 -10.33 1.90
CA ASP A 115 3.89 -10.30 0.54
C ASP A 115 2.96 -9.58 -0.46
N TYR A 116 1.70 -9.35 -0.11
CA TYR A 116 0.69 -8.75 -0.98
C TYR A 116 -0.32 -7.88 -0.23
N ILE A 117 -0.87 -6.90 -0.94
CA ILE A 117 -2.05 -6.14 -0.54
C ILE A 117 -3.13 -6.37 -1.61
N ILE A 118 -4.36 -6.63 -1.18
CA ILE A 118 -5.53 -6.67 -2.05
C ILE A 118 -6.33 -5.40 -1.81
N TYR A 119 -6.81 -4.77 -2.87
CA TYR A 119 -7.64 -3.58 -2.81
C TYR A 119 -8.96 -3.82 -3.54
N ASN A 120 -10.05 -3.38 -2.93
CA ASN A 120 -11.40 -3.51 -3.46
C ASN A 120 -12.23 -2.26 -3.19
N GLY A 121 -13.28 -2.06 -3.99
CA GLY A 121 -14.27 -1.00 -3.77
C GLY A 121 -14.52 -0.14 -5.02
N PRO A 122 -15.67 0.55 -5.08
CA PRO A 122 -16.10 1.37 -6.22
C PRO A 122 -15.23 2.61 -6.47
N MET A 123 -14.41 3.07 -5.50
CA MET A 123 -13.46 4.16 -5.74
C MET A 123 -12.29 3.77 -6.63
N LEU A 124 -12.10 2.47 -6.88
CA LEU A 124 -11.01 1.97 -7.72
C LEU A 124 -11.42 1.96 -9.20
N PRO A 125 -10.45 2.09 -10.13
CA PRO A 125 -10.74 1.94 -11.55
C PRO A 125 -11.43 0.62 -11.87
N ALA A 126 -12.36 0.64 -12.82
CA ALA A 126 -13.02 -0.57 -13.30
C ALA A 126 -12.00 -1.59 -13.79
N THR A 127 -12.25 -2.88 -13.51
CA THR A 127 -11.34 -3.97 -13.87
C THR A 127 -12.12 -5.23 -14.19
N ASN A 128 -11.60 -6.03 -15.12
CA ASN A 128 -12.10 -7.37 -15.41
C ASN A 128 -11.45 -8.45 -14.50
N LYS A 129 -10.55 -8.03 -13.61
CA LYS A 129 -9.94 -8.88 -12.58
C LYS A 129 -10.83 -8.93 -11.35
N PRO A 130 -10.75 -9.98 -10.52
CA PRO A 130 -11.58 -10.07 -9.31
C PRO A 130 -11.29 -8.97 -8.29
N TYR A 131 -10.09 -8.39 -8.32
CA TYR A 131 -9.65 -7.32 -7.42
C TYR A 131 -8.39 -6.64 -7.98
N HIS A 132 -8.03 -5.50 -7.37
CA HIS A 132 -6.73 -4.87 -7.56
C HIS A 132 -5.74 -5.38 -6.52
N TRP A 133 -4.46 -5.43 -6.85
CA TRP A 133 -3.45 -5.92 -5.92
C TRP A 133 -2.12 -5.21 -6.07
N GLY A 134 -1.38 -5.18 -4.97
CA GLY A 134 -0.01 -4.71 -4.88
C GLY A 134 0.89 -5.76 -4.24
N ARG A 135 2.15 -5.81 -4.63
CA ARG A 135 3.18 -6.66 -4.03
C ARG A 135 3.97 -5.84 -3.04
N VAL A 136 4.16 -6.36 -1.83
CA VAL A 136 5.10 -5.78 -0.87
C VAL A 136 6.52 -6.05 -1.37
N ILE A 137 7.25 -4.99 -1.70
CA ILE A 137 8.62 -5.06 -2.22
C ILE A 137 9.65 -4.67 -1.16
N HIS A 138 9.23 -3.96 -0.11
CA HIS A 138 10.09 -3.63 1.02
C HIS A 138 9.27 -3.49 2.31
N VAL A 139 9.90 -3.80 3.45
CA VAL A 139 9.31 -3.69 4.78
C VAL A 139 10.33 -3.03 5.70
N ASP A 140 9.97 -1.87 6.22
CA ASP A 140 10.73 -1.10 7.20
C ASP A 140 9.99 -1.07 8.54
N SER A 141 10.72 -0.78 9.61
CA SER A 141 10.13 -0.40 10.89
C SER A 141 9.52 1.00 10.80
N PHE A 142 8.42 1.22 11.52
CA PHE A 142 7.76 2.53 11.64
C PHE A 142 7.28 2.73 13.07
N SER A 143 7.72 3.83 13.70
CA SER A 143 7.49 4.09 15.13
C SER A 143 6.66 5.33 15.44
N GLU A 144 6.32 6.13 14.43
CA GLU A 144 5.51 7.33 14.63
C GLU A 144 4.02 6.99 14.76
N GLU A 145 3.24 7.92 15.31
CA GLU A 145 1.77 7.81 15.35
C GLU A 145 1.16 8.45 14.12
N ILE A 146 0.10 7.84 13.58
CA ILE A 146 -0.61 8.39 12.43
C ILE A 146 -1.69 9.35 12.93
N ASP A 147 -1.36 10.64 12.90
CA ASP A 147 -2.22 11.73 13.34
C ASP A 147 -2.54 12.74 12.21
N LYS A 148 -2.90 13.97 12.56
CA LYS A 148 -3.26 15.03 11.59
C LYS A 148 -2.04 15.69 10.94
N THR A 149 -0.86 15.54 11.52
CA THR A 149 0.40 16.16 11.06
C THR A 149 1.36 15.15 10.45
N TRP A 150 1.16 13.86 10.72
CA TRP A 150 1.95 12.74 10.22
C TRP A 150 2.32 12.85 8.72
N ALA A 151 1.34 13.15 7.86
CA ALA A 151 1.59 13.26 6.42
C ALA A 151 2.62 14.34 6.06
N LEU A 152 2.65 15.45 6.80
CA LEU A 152 3.59 16.57 6.57
C LEU A 152 5.04 16.17 6.83
N HIS A 153 5.27 15.17 7.68
CA HIS A 153 6.60 14.63 7.95
C HIS A 153 6.99 13.53 6.96
N ILE A 154 6.04 12.67 6.60
CA ILE A 154 6.33 11.48 5.79
C ILE A 154 6.41 11.77 4.29
N ILE A 155 5.63 12.71 3.76
CA ILE A 155 5.69 13.04 2.33
C ILE A 155 7.10 13.51 1.92
N PRO A 156 7.76 14.46 2.63
CA PRO A 156 9.15 14.83 2.36
C PRO A 156 10.11 13.65 2.40
N TYR A 157 10.02 12.82 3.45
CA TYR A 157 10.86 11.62 3.60
C TYR A 157 10.74 10.64 2.41
N ILE A 158 9.52 10.42 1.91
CA ILE A 158 9.31 9.60 0.71
C ILE A 158 9.91 10.26 -0.53
N LYS A 159 9.75 11.58 -0.70
CA LYS A 159 10.33 12.33 -1.82
C LYS A 159 11.86 12.23 -1.83
N GLU A 160 12.50 12.39 -0.68
CA GLU A 160 13.97 12.29 -0.52
C GLU A 160 14.48 10.89 -0.89
N THR A 161 13.90 9.85 -0.30
CA THR A 161 14.32 8.46 -0.54
C THR A 161 14.10 7.99 -1.98
N ALA A 162 13.14 8.59 -2.71
CA ALA A 162 12.95 8.32 -4.13
C ALA A 162 14.04 8.93 -5.02
N ASN A 163 14.63 10.06 -4.60
CA ASN A 163 15.68 10.76 -5.36
C ASN A 163 17.06 10.09 -5.19
N ASP A 164 17.34 9.47 -4.04
CA ASP A 164 18.60 8.76 -3.77
C ASP A 164 18.78 7.48 -4.60
N CYS A 165 17.75 7.05 -5.32
CA CYS A 165 17.75 5.84 -6.16
C CYS A 165 17.88 6.12 -7.67
N GLN A 166 18.06 7.40 -8.08
CA GLN A 166 18.29 7.82 -9.48
C GLN A 166 19.76 8.09 -9.75
#